data_AF-A0AA94EXN1-F1
#
_entry.id   AF-A0AA94EXN1-F1
#
_cell.length_a   1.000
_cell.length_b   1.000
_cell.length_c   1.000
_cell.angle_alpha   90.00
_cell.angle_beta   90.00
_cell.angle_gamma   90.00
#
_symmetry.space_group_name_H-M   'P 1'
#
loop_
_entity.id
_entity.type
_entity.pdbx_description
1 polymer ?
#
loop_
_entity_poly.entity_id
_entity_poly.type
_entity_poly.pdbx_seq_one_letter_code
_entity_poly.pdbx_strand_id
1 'polypeptide(L)'
;MFGNQAKWHDNKVGNISCDVIEQLKKEYPQLTFRYRKSVKKEEINEALKKVDKDLGQTLFVSKSSIKPDGGIIEVKDDNNNWRIILVSEAKHQGKDIENILRGKLVGKLNNQDIMSAGNAIERAYKNISEIRNFMLSESHFPYVLFLEGSNFLTETISIKRPDERIVTLEYSSGKLNRLDRLTSANYGMLINTNLCKNRFVKHKDKTIMLQATSIYSQGKGEKWNAKTIFEIMIEISKTSLQVLGSDLFKQITKNK
;
A
#
# COMPACT_ATOMS: atom_id res chain seq x y z
N MET A 1 -0.31 25.59 2.41
CA MET A 1 -1.18 24.43 2.75
C MET A 1 -2.29 24.37 1.71
N PHE A 2 -2.41 23.31 0.91
CA PHE A 2 -3.58 23.13 0.03
C PHE A 2 -4.78 22.75 0.89
N GLY A 3 -5.43 23.76 1.47
CA GLY A 3 -6.76 23.67 2.04
C GLY A 3 -7.77 23.71 0.91
N ASN A 4 -8.30 22.55 0.53
CA ASN A 4 -9.62 22.42 -0.10
C ASN A 4 -10.09 20.99 0.14
N GLN A 5 -10.67 20.76 1.33
CA GLN A 5 -11.29 19.50 1.72
C GLN A 5 -12.35 19.03 0.70
N ALA A 6 -12.90 19.95 -0.09
CA ALA A 6 -13.93 19.68 -1.10
C ALA A 6 -13.48 18.84 -2.32
N LYS A 7 -12.17 18.76 -2.64
CA LYS A 7 -11.70 18.04 -3.84
C LYS A 7 -11.60 16.51 -3.67
N TRP A 8 -11.82 16.01 -2.45
CA TRP A 8 -11.37 14.69 -2.02
C TRP A 8 -12.50 13.72 -1.64
N HIS A 9 -13.76 14.05 -1.91
CA HIS A 9 -14.85 13.11 -1.62
C HIS A 9 -14.87 11.95 -2.63
N ASP A 10 -14.81 10.71 -2.12
CA ASP A 10 -14.98 9.43 -2.85
C ASP A 10 -13.98 9.17 -4.00
N ASN A 11 -12.73 9.64 -3.87
CA ASN A 11 -11.67 9.37 -4.85
C ASN A 11 -11.03 7.98 -4.65
N LYS A 12 -10.96 7.20 -5.74
CA LYS A 12 -10.17 5.95 -5.77
C LYS A 12 -8.70 6.28 -5.52
N VAL A 13 -7.98 5.38 -4.85
CA VAL A 13 -6.54 5.51 -4.54
C VAL A 13 -5.68 5.91 -5.76
N GLY A 14 -6.03 5.43 -6.96
CA GLY A 14 -5.33 5.82 -8.20
C GLY A 14 -5.51 7.28 -8.62
N ASN A 15 -6.64 7.93 -8.29
CA ASN A 15 -6.83 9.37 -8.52
C ASN A 15 -5.94 10.17 -7.56
N ILE A 16 -5.87 9.73 -6.30
CA ILE A 16 -5.03 10.37 -5.27
C ILE A 16 -3.56 10.31 -5.67
N SER A 17 -3.10 9.24 -6.31
CA SER A 17 -1.73 9.16 -6.84
C SER A 17 -1.42 10.26 -7.86
N CYS A 18 -2.38 10.70 -8.67
CA CYS A 18 -2.19 11.82 -9.59
C CYS A 18 -2.00 13.13 -8.83
N ASP A 19 -2.82 13.39 -7.82
CA ASP A 19 -2.70 14.59 -6.98
C ASP A 19 -1.37 14.59 -6.20
N VAL A 20 -0.89 13.42 -5.75
CA VAL A 20 0.44 13.26 -5.12
C VAL A 20 1.54 13.73 -6.08
N ILE A 21 1.48 13.34 -7.36
CA ILE A 21 2.45 13.79 -8.37
C ILE A 21 2.38 15.29 -8.56
N GLU A 22 1.18 15.88 -8.64
CA GLU A 22 1.04 17.33 -8.78
C GLU A 22 1.67 18.07 -7.60
N GLN A 23 1.49 17.56 -6.38
CA GLN A 23 2.10 18.15 -5.19
C GLN A 23 3.62 17.99 -5.21
N LEU A 24 4.14 16.82 -5.57
CA LEU A 24 5.59 16.59 -5.67
C LEU A 24 6.23 17.50 -6.74
N LYS A 25 5.59 17.71 -7.89
CA LYS A 25 6.06 18.64 -8.92
C LYS A 25 6.09 20.09 -8.44
N LYS A 26 5.14 20.50 -7.61
CA LYS A 26 5.12 21.85 -7.01
C LYS A 26 6.24 22.03 -5.98
N GLU A 27 6.52 21.00 -5.18
CA GLU A 27 7.55 21.07 -4.14
C GLU A 27 8.97 20.87 -4.69
N TYR A 28 9.12 20.08 -5.75
CA TYR A 28 10.40 19.75 -6.38
C TYR A 28 10.34 20.02 -7.89
N PRO A 29 10.19 21.29 -8.33
CA PRO A 29 10.03 21.64 -9.74
C PRO A 29 11.21 21.24 -10.63
N GLN A 30 12.38 21.01 -10.03
CA GLN A 30 13.59 20.56 -10.70
C GLN A 30 13.65 19.05 -10.96
N LEU A 31 12.78 18.26 -10.31
CA LEU A 31 12.72 16.81 -10.47
C LEU A 31 11.64 16.43 -11.47
N THR A 32 11.91 15.39 -12.25
CA THR A 32 10.94 14.84 -13.20
C THR A 32 10.24 13.63 -12.61
N PHE A 33 8.92 13.69 -12.52
CA PHE A 33 8.08 12.61 -12.01
C PHE A 33 7.19 12.02 -13.11
N ARG A 34 6.92 10.70 -13.04
CA ARG A 34 5.91 10.04 -13.89
C ARG A 34 5.01 9.09 -13.10
N TYR A 35 3.82 8.87 -13.66
CA TYR A 35 2.86 7.87 -13.18
C TYR A 35 2.83 6.68 -14.12
N ARG A 36 2.73 5.47 -13.55
CA ARG A 36 2.49 4.23 -14.29
C ARG A 36 1.36 3.45 -13.65
N LYS A 37 0.54 2.82 -14.48
CA LYS A 37 -0.54 1.92 -14.01
C LYS A 37 -0.05 0.49 -13.78
N SER A 38 1.03 0.08 -14.43
CA SER A 38 1.51 -1.30 -14.39
C SER A 38 3.01 -1.40 -14.62
N VAL A 39 3.55 -2.55 -14.20
CA VAL A 39 4.92 -3.01 -14.45
C VAL A 39 4.86 -4.39 -15.08
N LYS A 40 5.57 -4.59 -16.19
CA LYS A 40 5.66 -5.89 -16.84
C LYS A 40 6.56 -6.83 -16.04
N LYS A 41 6.28 -8.12 -16.11
CA LYS A 41 7.13 -9.15 -15.49
C LYS A 41 8.55 -9.16 -16.06
N GLU A 42 8.67 -8.84 -17.35
CA GLU A 42 9.96 -8.66 -18.04
C GLU A 42 10.83 -7.59 -17.36
N GLU A 43 10.28 -6.42 -17.03
CA GLU A 43 11.02 -5.34 -16.35
C GLU A 43 11.52 -5.77 -14.96
N ILE A 44 10.70 -6.55 -14.23
CA ILE A 44 11.09 -7.11 -12.92
C ILE A 44 12.25 -8.08 -13.09
N ASN A 45 12.15 -8.97 -14.09
CA ASN A 45 13.19 -9.93 -14.39
C ASN A 45 14.51 -9.26 -14.82
N GLU A 46 14.45 -8.19 -15.62
CA GLU A 46 15.62 -7.40 -15.98
C GLU A 46 16.27 -6.71 -14.79
N ALA A 47 15.48 -6.18 -13.85
CA ALA A 47 16.01 -5.61 -12.61
C ALA A 47 16.70 -6.67 -11.74
N LEU A 48 16.09 -7.86 -11.60
CA LEU A 48 16.67 -8.98 -10.88
C LEU A 48 18.00 -9.45 -11.49
N LYS A 49 18.09 -9.55 -12.83
CA LYS A 49 19.33 -9.93 -13.54
C LYS A 49 20.49 -8.98 -13.32
N LYS A 50 20.21 -7.70 -13.03
CA LYS A 50 21.24 -6.71 -12.67
C LYS A 50 21.81 -6.94 -11.27
N VAL A 51 21.05 -7.58 -10.38
CA VAL A 51 21.49 -7.95 -9.03
C VAL A 51 22.29 -9.24 -9.07
N ASP A 52 21.76 -10.26 -9.76
CA ASP A 52 22.41 -11.57 -9.89
C ASP A 52 21.95 -12.25 -11.20
N LYS A 53 22.90 -12.86 -11.94
CA LYS A 53 22.67 -13.44 -13.26
C LYS A 53 21.71 -14.64 -13.25
N ASP A 54 21.54 -15.30 -12.10
CA ASP A 54 20.67 -16.47 -11.96
C ASP A 54 19.23 -16.10 -11.57
N LEU A 55 18.96 -14.82 -11.26
CA LEU A 55 17.62 -14.33 -10.94
C LEU A 55 16.86 -13.87 -12.19
N GLY A 56 15.51 -13.84 -12.12
CA GLY A 56 14.67 -13.32 -13.21
C GLY A 56 14.67 -14.16 -14.50
N GLN A 57 14.95 -15.46 -14.43
CA GLN A 57 15.13 -16.33 -15.60
C GLN A 57 13.82 -16.79 -16.24
N THR A 58 12.73 -16.84 -15.48
CA THR A 58 11.46 -17.46 -15.92
C THR A 58 10.45 -16.43 -16.40
N LEU A 59 9.87 -16.65 -17.58
CA LEU A 59 8.71 -15.92 -18.09
C LEU A 59 7.88 -16.81 -19.01
N PHE A 60 6.79 -17.38 -18.49
CA PHE A 60 5.91 -18.27 -19.27
C PHE A 60 4.92 -17.53 -20.17
N VAL A 61 4.52 -16.32 -19.76
CA VAL A 61 3.58 -15.46 -20.50
C VAL A 61 4.24 -14.12 -20.74
N SER A 62 4.62 -13.83 -21.99
CA SER A 62 5.37 -12.62 -22.37
C SER A 62 4.67 -11.31 -22.02
N LYS A 63 3.33 -11.29 -22.04
CA LYS A 63 2.52 -10.12 -21.71
C LYS A 63 2.17 -10.00 -20.22
N SER A 64 2.76 -10.83 -19.36
CA SER A 64 2.47 -10.82 -17.92
C SER A 64 2.87 -9.48 -17.27
N SER A 65 2.01 -8.97 -16.40
CA SER A 65 2.23 -7.71 -15.68
C SER A 65 1.51 -7.69 -14.34
N ILE A 66 1.95 -6.81 -13.45
CA ILE A 66 1.22 -6.43 -12.24
C ILE A 66 0.62 -5.04 -12.40
N LYS A 67 -0.54 -4.83 -11.77
CA LYS A 67 -1.29 -3.58 -11.83
C LYS A 67 -1.78 -3.23 -10.42
N PRO A 68 -0.98 -2.54 -9.60
CA PRO A 68 -1.43 -1.99 -8.34
C PRO A 68 -2.56 -0.98 -8.59
N ASP A 69 -3.64 -1.05 -7.81
CA ASP A 69 -4.85 -0.24 -8.06
C ASP A 69 -4.60 1.27 -7.94
N GLY A 70 -3.63 1.67 -7.10
CA GLY A 70 -3.16 3.04 -6.95
C GLY A 70 -2.02 3.41 -7.90
N GLY A 71 -1.52 2.45 -8.69
CA GLY A 71 -0.41 2.66 -9.60
C GLY A 71 0.93 2.88 -8.92
N ILE A 72 1.87 3.41 -9.69
CA ILE A 72 3.28 3.54 -9.34
C ILE A 72 3.72 4.96 -9.71
N ILE A 73 4.41 5.62 -8.79
CA ILE A 73 5.04 6.92 -9.01
C ILE A 73 6.55 6.72 -9.03
N GLU A 74 7.21 7.30 -10.03
CA GLU A 74 8.67 7.27 -10.16
C GLU A 74 9.22 8.70 -10.31
N VAL A 75 10.47 8.86 -9.89
CA VAL A 75 11.31 10.04 -10.15
C VAL A 75 12.46 9.66 -11.05
N LYS A 76 12.90 10.56 -11.93
CA LYS A 76 14.10 10.37 -12.74
C LYS A 76 15.35 10.79 -11.95
N ASP A 77 16.32 9.91 -11.83
CA ASP A 77 17.59 10.20 -11.15
C ASP A 77 18.61 10.90 -12.06
N ASP A 78 19.72 11.32 -11.47
CA ASP A 78 20.81 12.03 -12.14
C ASP A 78 21.49 11.20 -13.26
N ASN A 79 21.30 9.88 -13.24
CA ASN A 79 21.81 8.93 -14.23
C ASN A 79 20.73 8.56 -15.26
N ASN A 80 19.62 9.30 -15.31
CA ASN A 80 18.46 9.08 -16.18
C ASN A 80 17.68 7.79 -15.92
N ASN A 81 17.89 7.10 -14.79
CA ASN A 81 17.09 5.95 -14.41
C ASN A 81 15.79 6.39 -13.72
N TRP A 82 14.72 5.64 -13.93
CA TRP A 82 13.46 5.85 -13.21
C TRP A 82 13.48 5.05 -11.91
N ARG A 83 13.27 5.73 -10.78
CA ARG A 83 13.31 5.18 -9.43
C ARG A 83 11.93 5.27 -8.82
N ILE A 84 11.39 4.14 -8.34
CA ILE A 84 10.06 4.11 -7.71
C ILE A 84 10.12 4.90 -6.39
N ILE A 85 9.17 5.80 -6.20
CA ILE A 85 9.00 6.56 -4.95
C ILE A 85 7.70 6.26 -4.23
N LEU A 86 6.72 5.65 -4.91
CA LEU A 86 5.47 5.20 -4.29
C LEU A 86 4.83 4.08 -5.12
N VAL A 87 4.34 3.05 -4.44
CA VAL A 87 3.36 2.10 -4.97
C VAL A 87 2.20 2.03 -3.99
N SER A 88 0.97 2.26 -4.45
CA SER A 88 -0.20 2.27 -3.59
C SER A 88 -1.24 1.25 -4.02
N GLU A 89 -1.84 0.58 -3.04
CA GLU A 89 -2.93 -0.37 -3.24
C GLU A 89 -3.96 -0.22 -2.12
N ALA A 90 -5.25 -0.33 -2.47
CA ALA A 90 -6.34 -0.30 -1.51
C ALA A 90 -7.12 -1.62 -1.60
N LYS A 91 -7.43 -2.23 -0.46
CA LYS A 91 -8.19 -3.48 -0.39
C LYS A 91 -9.34 -3.33 0.60
N HIS A 92 -10.51 -3.75 0.14
CA HIS A 92 -11.74 -3.78 0.94
C HIS A 92 -12.13 -5.23 1.22
N GLN A 93 -12.38 -5.59 2.48
CA GLN A 93 -12.91 -6.89 2.84
C GLN A 93 -13.82 -6.82 4.08
N GLY A 94 -14.94 -7.56 4.01
CA GLY A 94 -15.92 -7.63 5.07
C GLY A 94 -16.96 -6.53 4.97
N LYS A 95 -18.22 -6.92 4.75
CA LYS A 95 -19.37 -6.01 4.61
C LYS A 95 -20.29 -6.03 5.83
N ASP A 96 -19.82 -6.55 6.96
CA ASP A 96 -20.66 -6.80 8.13
C ASP A 96 -21.25 -5.50 8.67
N ILE A 97 -20.47 -4.41 8.72
CA ILE A 97 -20.95 -3.06 9.08
C ILE A 97 -22.15 -2.63 8.21
N GLU A 98 -22.01 -2.72 6.89
CA GLU A 98 -23.04 -2.31 5.92
C GLU A 98 -24.29 -3.20 5.99
N ASN A 99 -24.10 -4.50 6.23
CA ASN A 99 -25.20 -5.46 6.37
C ASN A 99 -26.00 -5.19 7.66
N ILE A 100 -25.31 -4.99 8.78
CA ILE A 100 -25.93 -4.72 10.09
C ILE A 100 -26.72 -3.40 10.03
N LEU A 101 -26.14 -2.33 9.48
CA LEU A 101 -26.83 -1.05 9.31
C LEU A 101 -28.10 -1.15 8.46
N ARG A 102 -28.12 -2.08 7.49
CA ARG A 102 -29.29 -2.35 6.63
C ARG A 102 -30.26 -3.39 7.22
N GLY A 103 -29.98 -3.93 8.41
CA GLY A 103 -30.75 -5.01 9.02
C GLY A 103 -30.66 -6.34 8.26
N LYS A 104 -29.71 -6.50 7.34
CA LYS A 104 -29.55 -7.69 6.51
C LYS A 104 -28.86 -8.80 7.30
N LEU A 105 -29.50 -9.96 7.39
CA LEU A 105 -28.88 -11.18 7.89
C LEU A 105 -28.11 -11.90 6.78
N VAL A 106 -27.09 -12.65 7.18
CA VAL A 106 -26.16 -13.37 6.32
C VAL A 106 -26.03 -14.84 6.73
N GLY A 107 -25.16 -15.58 6.05
CA GLY A 107 -24.98 -17.02 6.23
C GLY A 107 -25.91 -17.84 5.32
N LYS A 108 -25.66 -19.16 5.21
CA LYS A 108 -26.40 -20.05 4.30
C LYS A 108 -27.92 -20.05 4.58
N LEU A 109 -28.29 -19.88 5.84
CA LEU A 109 -29.69 -19.84 6.30
C LEU A 109 -30.22 -18.41 6.52
N ASN A 110 -29.45 -17.37 6.15
CA ASN A 110 -29.79 -15.95 6.37
C ASN A 110 -30.23 -15.64 7.82
N ASN A 111 -29.52 -16.18 8.79
CA ASN A 111 -29.86 -16.10 10.21
C ASN A 111 -28.71 -15.57 11.10
N GLN A 112 -27.63 -15.06 10.51
CA GLN A 112 -26.45 -14.56 11.21
C GLN A 112 -26.29 -13.07 10.97
N ASP A 113 -25.75 -12.33 11.95
CA ASP A 113 -25.40 -10.92 11.76
C ASP A 113 -24.05 -10.71 11.09
N ILE A 114 -23.15 -11.69 11.22
CA ILE A 114 -21.75 -11.60 10.83
C ILE A 114 -21.43 -12.75 9.89
N MET A 115 -20.76 -12.45 8.79
CA MET A 115 -20.21 -13.44 7.87
C MET A 115 -18.84 -13.90 8.35
N SER A 116 -18.56 -15.20 8.29
CA SER A 116 -17.20 -15.70 8.51
C SER A 116 -16.27 -15.17 7.42
N ALA A 117 -15.21 -14.47 7.81
CA ALA A 117 -14.32 -13.80 6.87
C ALA A 117 -13.55 -14.78 5.99
N GLY A 118 -13.47 -14.49 4.69
CA GLY A 118 -12.66 -15.25 3.74
C GLY A 118 -11.17 -14.89 3.77
N ASN A 119 -10.42 -15.45 2.82
CA ASN A 119 -8.96 -15.33 2.74
C ASN A 119 -8.48 -14.54 1.50
N ALA A 120 -9.38 -13.87 0.79
CA ALA A 120 -9.07 -13.23 -0.50
C ALA A 120 -7.98 -12.14 -0.40
N ILE A 121 -7.81 -11.54 0.79
CA ILE A 121 -6.78 -10.54 1.10
C ILE A 121 -5.35 -11.06 0.96
N GLU A 122 -5.11 -12.37 1.10
CA GLU A 122 -3.78 -12.99 0.95
C GLU A 122 -3.18 -12.77 -0.45
N ARG A 123 -4.02 -12.49 -1.45
CA ARG A 123 -3.55 -12.15 -2.81
C ARG A 123 -2.72 -10.86 -2.86
N ALA A 124 -2.79 -9.99 -1.85
CA ALA A 124 -1.97 -8.78 -1.77
C ALA A 124 -0.45 -9.10 -1.78
N TYR A 125 -0.05 -10.24 -1.19
CA TYR A 125 1.36 -10.64 -1.15
C TYR A 125 1.98 -10.81 -2.53
N LYS A 126 1.20 -11.22 -3.53
CA LYS A 126 1.72 -11.38 -4.89
C LYS A 126 2.29 -10.05 -5.41
N ASN A 127 1.52 -8.97 -5.33
CA ASN A 127 1.99 -7.67 -5.81
C ASN A 127 3.12 -7.11 -4.93
N ILE A 128 3.05 -7.31 -3.61
CA ILE A 128 4.11 -6.91 -2.66
C ILE A 128 5.44 -7.58 -3.02
N SER A 129 5.44 -8.91 -3.20
CA SER A 129 6.65 -9.66 -3.55
C SER A 129 7.22 -9.28 -4.91
N GLU A 130 6.36 -9.01 -5.90
CA GLU A 130 6.79 -8.55 -7.23
C GLU A 130 7.49 -7.19 -7.17
N ILE A 131 6.97 -6.24 -6.39
CA ILE A 131 7.64 -4.93 -6.21
C ILE A 131 8.90 -5.06 -5.36
N ARG A 132 8.93 -5.94 -4.34
CA ARG A 132 10.15 -6.20 -3.56
C ARG A 132 11.29 -6.66 -4.45
N ASN A 133 10.99 -7.62 -5.33
CA ASN A 133 11.94 -8.13 -6.32
C ASN A 133 12.37 -7.03 -7.29
N PHE A 134 11.44 -6.19 -7.76
CA PHE A 134 11.77 -5.09 -8.66
C PHE A 134 12.69 -4.05 -8.01
N MET A 135 12.53 -3.83 -6.71
CA MET A 135 13.29 -2.87 -5.91
C MET A 135 14.37 -3.54 -5.05
N LEU A 136 14.86 -4.73 -5.42
CA LEU A 136 15.80 -5.49 -4.59
C LEU A 136 17.14 -4.76 -4.39
N SER A 137 17.54 -3.92 -5.34
CA SER A 137 18.74 -3.07 -5.25
C SER A 137 18.51 -1.74 -4.51
N GLU A 138 17.29 -1.46 -4.07
CA GLU A 138 16.91 -0.19 -3.44
C GLU A 138 17.02 -0.26 -1.91
N SER A 139 17.34 0.87 -1.27
CA SER A 139 17.39 1.01 0.20
C SER A 139 16.08 1.52 0.81
N HIS A 140 15.03 1.62 0.00
CA HIS A 140 13.66 1.93 0.43
C HIS A 140 12.65 1.00 -0.25
N PHE A 141 11.49 0.86 0.38
CA PHE A 141 10.38 0.06 -0.12
C PHE A 141 9.04 0.80 0.10
N PRO A 142 8.67 1.73 -0.79
CA PRO A 142 7.55 2.64 -0.61
C PRO A 142 6.22 2.01 -1.04
N TYR A 143 5.96 0.77 -0.60
CA TYR A 143 4.70 0.09 -0.84
C TYR A 143 3.74 0.40 0.30
N VAL A 144 2.61 1.04 -0.02
CA VAL A 144 1.54 1.32 0.92
C VAL A 144 0.29 0.51 0.60
N LEU A 145 -0.23 -0.19 1.61
CA LEU A 145 -1.46 -0.97 1.52
C LEU A 145 -2.52 -0.38 2.46
N PHE A 146 -3.58 0.17 1.89
CA PHE A 146 -4.73 0.70 2.61
C PHE A 146 -5.80 -0.38 2.77
N LEU A 147 -6.24 -0.62 4.00
CA LEU A 147 -7.24 -1.63 4.35
C LEU A 147 -8.49 -0.95 4.89
N GLU A 148 -9.64 -1.38 4.42
CA GLU A 148 -10.95 -0.94 4.91
C GLU A 148 -11.98 -2.07 4.93
N GLY A 149 -13.00 -1.89 5.76
CA GLY A 149 -14.05 -2.87 5.99
C GLY A 149 -13.90 -3.63 7.30
N SER A 150 -14.97 -4.32 7.65
CA SER A 150 -15.15 -4.98 8.94
C SER A 150 -14.14 -6.08 9.26
N ASN A 151 -13.39 -6.60 8.27
CA ASN A 151 -12.36 -7.62 8.54
C ASN A 151 -11.01 -7.04 8.99
N PHE A 152 -10.87 -5.71 9.04
CA PHE A 152 -9.61 -5.04 9.37
C PHE A 152 -9.73 -4.09 10.57
N LEU A 153 -10.67 -4.39 11.48
CA LEU A 153 -10.85 -3.60 12.70
C LEU A 153 -9.61 -3.63 13.58
N THR A 154 -9.30 -2.50 14.21
CA THR A 154 -8.27 -2.39 15.26
C THR A 154 -8.87 -1.98 16.61
N GLU A 155 -10.18 -1.74 16.64
CA GLU A 155 -10.95 -1.42 17.83
C GLU A 155 -12.34 -2.05 17.75
N THR A 156 -12.90 -2.42 18.91
CA THR A 156 -14.25 -2.99 18.99
C THR A 156 -15.26 -1.89 18.73
N ILE A 157 -16.20 -2.16 17.82
CA ILE A 157 -17.27 -1.22 17.49
C ILE A 157 -18.64 -1.84 17.80
N SER A 158 -19.61 -0.98 18.11
CA SER A 158 -21.00 -1.38 18.31
C SER A 158 -21.88 -0.67 17.30
N ILE A 159 -22.74 -1.44 16.63
CA ILE A 159 -23.55 -0.97 15.52
C ILE A 159 -25.00 -1.27 15.85
N LYS A 160 -25.83 -0.23 15.80
CA LYS A 160 -27.27 -0.35 16.03
C LYS A 160 -27.95 -0.76 14.73
N ARG A 161 -28.71 -1.85 14.77
CA ARG A 161 -29.55 -2.31 13.65
C ARG A 161 -30.85 -1.50 13.57
N PRO A 162 -31.57 -1.54 12.44
CA PRO A 162 -32.90 -0.94 12.32
C PRO A 162 -33.96 -1.50 13.29
N ASP A 163 -33.76 -2.72 13.79
CA ASP A 163 -34.61 -3.38 14.80
C ASP A 163 -34.20 -3.01 16.24
N GLU A 164 -33.44 -1.93 16.43
CA GLU A 164 -32.90 -1.41 17.70
C GLU A 164 -31.85 -2.29 18.39
N ARG A 165 -31.62 -3.52 17.91
CA ARG A 165 -30.61 -4.42 18.48
C ARG A 165 -29.20 -3.90 18.23
N ILE A 166 -28.36 -3.97 19.26
CA ILE A 166 -26.94 -3.62 19.16
C ILE A 166 -26.15 -4.88 18.81
N VAL A 167 -25.35 -4.79 17.75
CA VAL A 167 -24.39 -5.83 17.36
C VAL A 167 -22.98 -5.31 17.63
N THR A 168 -22.26 -6.02 18.49
CA THR A 168 -20.85 -5.71 18.81
C THR A 168 -19.93 -6.52 17.91
N LEU A 169 -19.03 -5.82 17.22
CA LEU A 169 -17.97 -6.41 16.40
C LEU A 169 -16.65 -6.33 17.18
N GLU A 170 -16.26 -7.43 17.81
CA GLU A 170 -14.98 -7.55 18.51
C GLU A 170 -13.83 -7.63 17.51
N TYR A 171 -12.91 -6.66 17.56
CA TYR A 171 -11.80 -6.61 16.62
C TYR A 171 -10.86 -7.81 16.75
N SER A 172 -10.73 -8.41 17.92
CA SER A 172 -9.88 -9.59 18.18
C SER A 172 -10.51 -10.92 17.75
N SER A 173 -11.75 -10.90 17.23
CA SER A 173 -12.44 -12.12 16.83
C SER A 173 -11.84 -12.72 15.56
N GLY A 174 -11.33 -13.96 15.66
CA GLY A 174 -10.82 -14.72 14.52
C GLY A 174 -11.88 -15.07 13.46
N LYS A 175 -13.17 -14.94 13.77
CA LYS A 175 -14.26 -15.07 12.77
C LYS A 175 -14.30 -13.89 11.81
N LEU A 176 -13.80 -12.72 12.24
CA LEU A 176 -13.90 -11.46 11.54
C LEU A 176 -12.53 -10.96 11.06
N ASN A 177 -11.55 -10.86 11.95
CA ASN A 177 -10.30 -10.16 11.70
C ASN A 177 -9.36 -10.94 10.76
N ARG A 178 -8.77 -10.24 9.79
CA ARG A 178 -7.82 -10.80 8.83
C ARG A 178 -6.52 -9.99 8.73
N LEU A 179 -6.26 -9.06 9.66
CA LEU A 179 -5.01 -8.29 9.72
C LEU A 179 -3.78 -9.20 9.85
N ASP A 180 -3.84 -10.25 10.68
CA ASP A 180 -2.73 -11.20 10.84
C ASP A 180 -2.38 -11.97 9.57
N ARG A 181 -3.28 -12.00 8.57
CA ARG A 181 -2.95 -12.54 7.26
C ARG A 181 -1.93 -11.66 6.54
N LEU A 182 -1.82 -10.38 6.89
CA LEU A 182 -0.96 -9.39 6.23
C LEU A 182 0.30 -9.01 7.02
N THR A 183 0.39 -9.33 8.32
CA THR A 183 1.51 -8.89 9.18
C THR A 183 2.86 -9.47 8.79
N SER A 184 2.91 -10.58 8.03
CA SER A 184 4.19 -11.06 7.48
C SER A 184 4.72 -10.15 6.36
N ALA A 185 3.89 -9.30 5.75
CA ALA A 185 4.33 -8.32 4.77
C ALA A 185 5.14 -7.16 5.39
N ASN A 186 5.08 -6.97 6.70
CA ASN A 186 5.88 -5.96 7.40
C ASN A 186 6.68 -6.55 8.58
N TYR A 187 6.88 -7.86 8.61
CA TYR A 187 7.62 -8.57 9.66
C TYR A 187 7.05 -8.39 11.07
N GLY A 188 5.75 -8.14 11.20
CA GLY A 188 5.10 -7.87 12.49
C GLY A 188 5.45 -6.50 13.08
N MET A 189 6.01 -5.59 12.28
CA MET A 189 6.20 -4.20 12.69
C MET A 189 4.85 -3.49 12.84
N LEU A 190 4.85 -2.33 13.51
CA LEU A 190 3.62 -1.56 13.75
C LEU A 190 2.92 -1.22 12.43
N ILE A 191 1.61 -1.46 12.39
CA ILE A 191 0.73 -0.95 11.34
C ILE A 191 0.53 0.57 11.51
N ASN A 192 -0.12 1.21 10.54
CA ASN A 192 -0.35 2.65 10.51
C ASN A 192 0.94 3.47 10.64
N THR A 193 2.04 2.91 10.14
CA THR A 193 3.38 3.48 10.26
C THR A 193 4.05 3.48 8.89
N ASN A 194 4.81 4.55 8.60
CA ASN A 194 5.64 4.66 7.42
C ASN A 194 6.91 3.80 7.61
N LEU A 195 6.97 2.69 6.87
CA LEU A 195 8.06 1.71 6.90
C LEU A 195 8.93 1.77 5.63
N CYS A 196 8.89 2.91 4.92
CA CYS A 196 9.54 3.07 3.63
C CYS A 196 11.06 2.86 3.68
N LYS A 197 11.76 3.31 4.72
CA LYS A 197 13.22 3.06 4.85
C LYS A 197 13.47 1.59 5.19
N ASN A 198 14.23 0.89 4.34
CA ASN A 198 14.55 -0.52 4.59
C ASN A 198 15.34 -0.67 5.89
N ARG A 199 15.08 -1.75 6.62
CA ARG A 199 15.84 -2.10 7.83
C ARG A 199 16.91 -3.11 7.49
N PHE A 200 18.08 -2.97 8.09
CA PHE A 200 19.16 -3.95 8.00
C PHE A 200 19.29 -4.63 9.35
N VAL A 201 19.09 -5.94 9.39
CA VAL A 201 19.24 -6.75 10.59
C VAL A 201 20.48 -7.63 10.48
N LYS A 202 21.13 -7.87 11.62
CA LYS A 202 22.30 -8.74 11.70
C LYS A 202 21.93 -10.05 12.40
N HIS A 203 22.36 -11.16 11.82
CA HIS A 203 22.31 -12.46 12.48
C HIS A 203 23.62 -13.19 12.21
N LYS A 204 24.45 -13.35 13.25
CA LYS A 204 25.83 -13.86 13.14
C LYS A 204 26.64 -12.99 12.16
N ASP A 205 27.18 -13.59 11.12
CA ASP A 205 27.95 -13.00 10.04
C ASP A 205 27.09 -12.39 8.92
N LYS A 206 25.77 -12.61 8.95
CA LYS A 206 24.85 -12.18 7.88
C LYS A 206 24.24 -10.82 8.19
N THR A 207 24.27 -9.95 7.19
CA THR A 207 23.45 -8.72 7.16
C THR A 207 22.32 -8.92 6.16
N ILE A 208 21.09 -8.72 6.61
CA ILE A 208 19.88 -8.99 5.81
C ILE A 208 19.07 -7.70 5.71
N MET A 209 18.76 -7.29 4.47
CA MET A 209 17.87 -6.17 4.20
C MET A 209 16.42 -6.61 4.27
N LEU A 210 15.59 -5.87 5.00
CA LEU A 210 14.17 -6.09 5.18
C LEU A 210 13.38 -5.00 4.45
N GLN A 211 12.59 -5.42 3.46
CA GLN A 211 11.65 -4.57 2.72
C GLN A 211 10.24 -4.70 3.32
N ALA A 212 9.90 -3.82 4.26
CA ALA A 212 8.64 -3.88 5.02
C ALA A 212 7.53 -3.04 4.36
N THR A 213 6.39 -3.63 4.07
CA THR A 213 5.22 -2.91 3.53
C THR A 213 4.64 -1.99 4.59
N SER A 214 4.30 -0.75 4.23
CA SER A 214 3.56 0.15 5.11
C SER A 214 2.07 -0.19 5.05
N ILE A 215 1.57 -0.89 6.07
CA ILE A 215 0.17 -1.35 6.14
C ILE A 215 -0.62 -0.35 6.96
N TYR A 216 -1.66 0.24 6.37
CA TYR A 216 -2.58 1.15 7.04
C TYR A 216 -3.98 0.56 7.08
N SER A 217 -4.62 0.56 8.24
CA SER A 217 -6.01 0.11 8.40
C SER A 217 -6.88 1.23 8.94
N GLN A 218 -8.08 1.37 8.38
CA GLN A 218 -9.11 2.19 8.99
C GLN A 218 -9.72 1.42 10.17
N GLY A 219 -9.31 1.76 11.39
CA GLY A 219 -9.54 0.95 12.59
C GLY A 219 -11.00 0.65 12.93
N LYS A 220 -11.91 1.53 12.53
CA LYS A 220 -13.38 1.40 12.69
C LYS A 220 -14.06 0.67 11.54
N GLY A 221 -13.32 0.23 10.53
CA GLY A 221 -13.86 -0.42 9.33
C GLY A 221 -14.63 0.52 8.40
N GLU A 222 -14.61 1.82 8.66
CA GLU A 222 -15.17 2.87 7.81
C GLU A 222 -14.39 2.99 6.49
N LYS A 223 -14.92 3.80 5.57
CA LYS A 223 -14.17 4.21 4.38
C LYS A 223 -13.00 5.12 4.77
N TRP A 224 -11.94 5.08 3.98
CA TRP A 224 -10.84 6.03 4.14
C TRP A 224 -11.24 7.46 3.77
N ASN A 225 -10.74 8.42 4.55
CA ASN A 225 -10.72 9.81 4.14
C ASN A 225 -9.59 10.00 3.10
N ALA A 226 -9.92 10.50 1.91
CA ALA A 226 -8.95 10.64 0.84
C ALA A 226 -7.85 11.68 1.13
N LYS A 227 -8.12 12.69 1.97
CA LYS A 227 -7.08 13.62 2.45
C LYS A 227 -6.05 12.87 3.29
N THR A 228 -6.48 11.97 4.17
CA THR A 228 -5.59 11.13 4.97
C THR A 228 -4.76 10.19 4.10
N ILE A 229 -5.37 9.53 3.11
CA ILE A 229 -4.65 8.72 2.13
C ILE A 229 -3.57 9.57 1.41
N PHE A 230 -3.94 10.76 0.94
CA PHE A 230 -3.03 11.68 0.27
C PHE A 230 -1.85 12.07 1.16
N GLU A 231 -2.11 12.45 2.42
CA GLU A 231 -1.08 12.84 3.39
C GLU A 231 -0.09 11.70 3.63
N ILE A 232 -0.58 10.47 3.83
CA ILE A 232 0.26 9.27 3.99
C ILE A 232 1.11 9.00 2.75
N MET A 233 0.49 9.06 1.57
CA MET A 233 1.20 8.82 0.30
C MET A 233 2.29 9.87 0.03
N ILE A 234 2.03 11.14 0.38
CA ILE A 234 3.02 12.21 0.32
C ILE A 234 4.18 11.94 1.28
N GLU A 235 3.89 11.55 2.52
CA GLU A 235 4.91 11.26 3.53
C GLU A 235 5.84 10.13 3.08
N ILE A 236 5.28 9.03 2.58
CA ILE A 236 6.04 7.89 2.05
C ILE A 236 6.87 8.31 0.84
N SER A 237 6.28 9.07 -0.09
CA SER A 237 6.99 9.56 -1.29
C SER A 237 8.18 10.45 -0.92
N LYS A 238 8.01 11.36 0.04
CA LYS A 238 9.09 12.22 0.55
C LYS A 238 10.17 11.40 1.23
N THR A 239 9.79 10.35 1.95
CA THR A 239 10.74 9.42 2.57
C THR A 239 11.60 8.71 1.51
N SER A 240 11.01 8.29 0.39
CA SER A 240 11.75 7.74 -0.76
C SER A 240 12.73 8.75 -1.33
N LEU A 241 12.29 10.00 -1.56
CA LEU A 241 13.15 11.07 -2.09
C LEU A 241 14.33 11.37 -1.16
N GLN A 242 14.13 11.31 0.16
CA GLN A 242 15.22 11.44 1.13
C GLN A 242 16.26 10.33 0.99
N VAL A 243 15.82 9.07 0.83
CA VAL A 243 16.73 7.92 0.64
C VAL A 243 17.49 8.04 -0.68
N LEU A 244 16.83 8.52 -1.73
CA LEU A 244 17.41 8.75 -3.06
C LEU A 244 18.24 10.04 -3.15
N GLY A 245 18.43 10.79 -2.06
CA GLY A 245 18.99 12.15 -2.10
C GLY A 245 20.35 12.25 -2.81
N SER A 246 21.22 11.24 -2.67
CA SER A 246 22.52 11.20 -3.38
C SER A 246 22.39 11.15 -4.89
N ASP A 247 21.36 10.46 -5.37
CA ASP A 247 21.13 10.18 -6.79
C ASP A 247 20.29 11.28 -7.47
N LEU A 248 19.82 12.25 -6.68
CA LEU A 248 19.02 13.39 -7.13
C LEU A 248 19.77 14.73 -6.95
N PHE A 249 20.96 14.70 -6.35
CA PHE A 249 21.66 15.91 -5.89
C PHE A 249 21.97 16.86 -7.04
N LYS A 250 22.45 16.37 -8.20
CA LYS A 250 22.86 17.22 -9.32
C LYS A 250 21.66 17.97 -9.90
N GLN A 251 20.51 17.30 -10.06
CA GLN A 251 19.28 17.97 -10.49
C GLN A 251 18.81 19.02 -9.46
N ILE A 252 18.95 18.73 -8.17
CA ILE A 252 18.55 19.64 -7.09
C ILE A 252 19.43 20.90 -7.03
N THR A 253 20.74 20.77 -7.26
CA THR A 253 21.68 21.90 -7.10
C THR A 253 21.93 22.70 -8.39
N LYS A 254 21.72 22.12 -9.58
CA LYS A 254 21.94 22.83 -10.86
C LYS A 254 20.95 23.97 -11.13
N ASN A 255 19.80 23.98 -10.46
CA ASN A 255 18.76 25.00 -10.62
C ASN A 255 18.74 26.01 -9.46
N LYS A 256 19.86 26.17 -8.75
CA LYS A 256 20.07 27.28 -7.80
C LYS A 256 20.85 28.41 -8.44
#